data_AF-A0A9W9T8H6-F1
#
_entry.id   AF-A0A9W9T8H6-F1
#
_cell.length_a   1.000
_cell.length_b   1.000
_cell.length_c   1.000
_cell.angle_alpha   90.00
_cell.angle_beta   90.00
_cell.angle_gamma   90.00
#
_symmetry.space_group_name_H-M   'P 1'
#
loop_
_entity.id
_entity.type
_entity.pdbx_description
1 polymer ?
#
loop_
_entity_poly.entity_id
_entity_poly.type
_entity_poly.pdbx_seq_one_letter_code
_entity_poly.pdbx_strand_id
1 'polypeptide(L)'
;MIYSPNVNPTSSGVLFRENRWKHYKKDKLEHVMVPSKEVEEVDFAKFPSMWACMCRAIIKGPNTKYFLSGITAIEHHNDCPYFIPKDRSIARIGGKTQNLQYDDGIFAQFYAAAIKRQLSRFKGKNVGFVVHAHCWALLNHIISTTLVEKKIEKFVRAARKYWRDHEAWGSNDFSLRSWKHRSGDVHPGFEYGCDIYKNPLIVFEVQKAIQKAIDSATKTKEKCMQSRCSPVPLEVAIMIAEWTCPIDYTPADVKNTRNMLSAWQWTLPDSFWKRRLKEDILIELKSLGESNYSIDWQALRLDLMGLVSDREWYFHSGLPNRERVLGFMTAIKANFLETS
;
A
#
# COMPACT_ATOMS: atom_id res chain seq x y z
N MET A 1 -32.95 -33.06 -5.22
CA MET A 1 -32.10 -32.61 -6.34
C MET A 1 -32.52 -31.20 -6.71
N ILE A 2 -31.78 -30.20 -6.24
CA ILE A 2 -32.01 -28.79 -6.57
C ILE A 2 -30.75 -28.33 -7.30
N TYR A 3 -30.90 -27.98 -8.57
CA TYR A 3 -29.84 -27.48 -9.43
C TYR A 3 -29.30 -26.16 -8.85
N SER A 4 -28.03 -26.15 -8.46
CA SER A 4 -27.28 -24.93 -8.24
C SER A 4 -26.73 -24.48 -9.61
N PRO A 5 -27.02 -23.26 -10.09
CA PRO A 5 -26.42 -22.78 -11.33
C PRO A 5 -24.93 -22.55 -11.07
N ASN A 6 -24.10 -23.31 -11.80
CA ASN A 6 -22.66 -23.06 -11.89
C ASN A 6 -22.45 -21.64 -12.45
N VAL A 7 -22.21 -20.69 -11.56
CA VAL A 7 -21.65 -19.40 -11.92
C VAL A 7 -20.22 -19.69 -12.38
N ASN A 8 -20.01 -19.77 -13.69
CA ASN A 8 -18.69 -19.82 -14.28
C ASN A 8 -17.97 -18.52 -13.88
N PRO A 9 -16.90 -18.56 -13.05
CA PRO A 9 -16.05 -17.40 -12.90
C PRO A 9 -15.44 -17.15 -14.27
N THR A 10 -15.78 -16.02 -14.87
CA THR A 10 -15.22 -15.56 -16.14
C THR A 10 -13.70 -15.76 -16.13
N SER A 11 -13.22 -16.36 -17.21
CA SER A 11 -11.87 -16.88 -17.41
C SER A 11 -10.74 -16.01 -16.82
N SER A 12 -9.81 -16.69 -16.16
CA SER A 12 -8.57 -16.18 -15.55
C SER A 12 -7.52 -15.68 -16.56
N GLY A 13 -7.93 -15.19 -17.73
CA GLY A 13 -7.05 -14.74 -18.81
C GLY A 13 -7.26 -13.28 -19.23
N VAL A 14 -8.20 -12.56 -18.61
CA VAL A 14 -8.45 -11.15 -18.94
C VAL A 14 -7.73 -10.27 -17.94
N LEU A 15 -6.50 -9.88 -18.26
CA LEU A 15 -5.84 -8.70 -17.65
C LEU A 15 -6.84 -7.53 -17.69
N PHE A 16 -7.41 -7.18 -16.54
CA PHE A 16 -8.46 -6.18 -16.44
C PHE A 16 -7.92 -4.81 -16.84
N ARG A 17 -8.30 -4.32 -18.03
CA ARG A 17 -7.80 -3.03 -18.55
C ARG A 17 -8.43 -1.86 -17.80
N GLU A 18 -7.59 -0.91 -17.36
CA GLU A 18 -7.96 0.33 -16.66
C GLU A 18 -9.15 1.08 -17.32
N ASN A 19 -9.27 1.04 -18.64
CA ASN A 19 -10.36 1.67 -19.40
C ASN A 19 -11.75 1.10 -19.09
N ARG A 20 -11.86 -0.12 -18.58
CA ARG A 20 -13.13 -0.70 -18.14
C ARG A 20 -13.64 -0.03 -16.87
N TRP A 21 -12.77 0.51 -16.01
CA TRP A 21 -13.15 1.24 -14.79
C TRP A 21 -14.02 2.48 -15.04
N LYS A 22 -13.76 3.23 -16.12
CA LYS A 22 -14.55 4.41 -16.51
C LYS A 22 -16.03 4.10 -16.69
N HIS A 23 -16.35 2.88 -17.11
CA HIS A 23 -17.70 2.46 -17.43
C HIS A 23 -18.46 2.08 -16.14
N TYR A 24 -17.78 1.47 -15.16
CA TYR A 24 -18.39 0.99 -13.92
C TYR A 24 -18.84 2.08 -12.94
N LYS A 25 -18.44 3.34 -13.15
CA LYS A 25 -18.95 4.49 -12.38
C LYS A 25 -20.35 4.95 -12.83
N LYS A 26 -20.85 4.50 -13.99
CA LYS A 26 -22.19 4.84 -14.47
C LYS A 26 -23.23 3.91 -13.85
N ASP A 27 -24.25 4.48 -13.23
CA ASP A 27 -25.34 3.81 -12.48
C ASP A 27 -26.13 2.72 -13.25
N LYS A 28 -25.87 2.52 -14.55
CA LYS A 28 -26.62 1.62 -15.43
C LYS A 28 -25.93 0.29 -15.71
N LEU A 29 -24.71 0.06 -15.23
CA LEU A 29 -23.95 -1.14 -15.61
C LEU A 29 -23.90 -2.20 -14.51
N GLU A 30 -23.90 -3.46 -14.96
CA GLU A 30 -23.67 -4.65 -14.16
C GLU A 30 -22.32 -4.56 -13.42
N HIS A 31 -22.27 -5.18 -12.25
CA HIS A 31 -21.02 -5.35 -11.52
C HIS A 31 -20.22 -6.51 -12.13
N VAL A 32 -18.91 -6.50 -11.99
CA VAL A 32 -18.05 -7.63 -12.36
C VAL A 32 -17.35 -8.18 -11.13
N MET A 33 -17.25 -9.50 -11.08
CA MET A 33 -16.50 -10.24 -10.07
C MET A 33 -15.14 -10.61 -10.66
N VAL A 34 -14.05 -10.19 -10.01
CA VAL A 34 -12.67 -10.48 -10.40
C VAL A 34 -11.90 -11.07 -9.21
N PRO A 35 -10.75 -11.72 -9.40
CA PRO A 35 -9.88 -12.09 -8.30
C PRO A 35 -9.46 -10.86 -7.47
N SER A 36 -9.52 -10.96 -6.14
CA SER A 36 -9.11 -9.88 -5.23
C SER A 36 -7.66 -9.46 -5.46
N LYS A 37 -6.80 -10.41 -5.81
CA LYS A 37 -5.39 -10.17 -6.11
C LYS A 37 -5.21 -9.15 -7.23
N GLU A 38 -6.07 -9.19 -8.26
CA GLU A 38 -6.01 -8.20 -9.35
C GLU A 38 -6.28 -6.77 -8.86
N VAL A 39 -7.16 -6.60 -7.86
CA VAL A 39 -7.46 -5.27 -7.29
C VAL A 39 -6.37 -4.81 -6.32
N GLU A 40 -5.71 -5.74 -5.63
CA GLU A 40 -4.59 -5.43 -4.73
C GLU A 40 -3.31 -5.03 -5.49
N GLU A 41 -3.09 -5.62 -6.66
CA GLU A 41 -1.89 -5.41 -7.48
C GLU A 41 -2.04 -4.32 -8.55
N VAL A 42 -3.26 -3.84 -8.79
CA VAL A 42 -3.51 -2.78 -9.77
C VAL A 42 -3.23 -1.39 -9.19
N ASP A 43 -2.65 -0.53 -10.03
CA ASP A 43 -2.62 0.90 -9.81
C ASP A 43 -3.68 1.61 -10.68
N PHE A 44 -4.29 2.65 -10.10
CA PHE A 44 -5.35 3.43 -10.74
C PHE A 44 -4.82 4.80 -11.20
N ALA A 45 -3.85 4.83 -12.10
CA ALA A 45 -3.22 6.06 -12.58
C ALA A 45 -4.23 7.15 -13.03
N LYS A 46 -5.31 6.77 -13.71
CA LYS A 46 -6.37 7.70 -14.17
C LYS A 46 -7.31 8.13 -13.04
N PHE A 47 -7.42 7.33 -11.99
CA PHE A 47 -8.32 7.57 -10.87
C PHE A 47 -7.67 7.19 -9.53
N PRO A 48 -6.62 7.91 -9.07
CA PRO A 48 -5.87 7.52 -7.88
C PRO A 48 -6.75 7.36 -6.65
N SER A 49 -7.77 8.19 -6.49
CA SER A 49 -8.71 8.09 -5.36
C SER A 49 -9.53 6.79 -5.30
N MET A 50 -9.53 5.96 -6.36
CA MET A 50 -10.23 4.68 -6.35
C MET A 50 -9.63 3.69 -5.35
N TRP A 51 -8.32 3.71 -5.10
CA TRP A 51 -7.77 2.77 -4.12
C TRP A 51 -8.30 3.07 -2.71
N ALA A 52 -8.57 4.34 -2.40
CA ALA A 52 -9.07 4.76 -1.09
C ALA A 52 -10.49 4.25 -0.80
N CYS A 53 -11.26 3.87 -1.82
CA CYS A 53 -12.59 3.27 -1.60
C CYS A 53 -12.60 1.74 -1.77
N MET A 54 -11.56 1.13 -2.34
CA MET A 54 -11.47 -0.33 -2.47
C MET A 54 -11.11 -0.95 -1.13
N CYS A 55 -12.08 -1.65 -0.55
CA CYS A 55 -12.00 -2.11 0.82
C CYS A 55 -12.39 -3.57 0.97
N ARG A 56 -11.72 -4.22 1.92
CA ARG A 56 -12.15 -5.45 2.59
C ARG A 56 -12.90 -5.10 3.87
N ALA A 57 -13.62 -6.06 4.40
CA ALA A 57 -14.27 -5.99 5.70
C ALA A 57 -13.86 -7.17 6.58
N ILE A 58 -13.61 -6.89 7.86
CA ILE A 58 -13.48 -7.89 8.91
C ILE A 58 -14.83 -7.97 9.62
N ILE A 59 -15.64 -8.97 9.28
CA ILE A 59 -17.05 -9.07 9.69
C ILE A 59 -17.18 -10.10 10.80
N LYS A 60 -17.97 -9.78 11.83
CA LYS A 60 -18.31 -10.73 12.89
C LYS A 60 -19.41 -11.68 12.39
N GLY A 61 -19.07 -12.94 12.13
CA GLY A 61 -20.02 -13.97 11.71
C GLY A 61 -21.04 -14.34 12.81
N PRO A 62 -22.07 -15.13 12.46
CA PRO A 62 -23.15 -15.52 13.38
C PRO A 62 -22.63 -16.29 14.60
N ASN A 63 -21.58 -17.10 14.44
CA ASN A 63 -20.93 -17.84 15.53
C ASN A 63 -19.95 -16.99 16.34
N THR A 64 -20.07 -15.67 16.28
CA THR A 64 -19.16 -14.65 16.85
C THR A 64 -17.72 -14.65 16.31
N LYS A 65 -17.38 -15.59 15.41
CA LYS A 65 -16.07 -15.65 14.74
C LYS A 65 -15.97 -14.59 13.66
N TYR A 66 -14.87 -13.84 13.66
CA TYR A 66 -14.57 -12.90 12.58
C TYR A 66 -14.10 -13.64 11.32
N PHE A 67 -14.40 -13.07 10.16
CA PHE A 67 -13.84 -13.49 8.88
C PHE A 67 -13.48 -12.28 8.02
N LEU A 68 -12.53 -12.47 7.11
CA LEU A 68 -12.15 -11.47 6.11
C LEU A 68 -13.01 -11.66 4.87
N SER A 69 -13.62 -10.58 4.39
CA SER A 69 -14.39 -10.57 3.16
C SER A 69 -13.52 -10.43 1.91
N GLY A 70 -14.15 -10.53 0.75
CA GLY A 70 -13.63 -10.03 -0.52
C GLY A 70 -13.50 -8.51 -0.55
N ILE A 71 -13.26 -7.95 -1.74
CA ILE A 71 -13.08 -6.50 -1.95
C ILE A 71 -14.31 -5.91 -2.63
N THR A 72 -14.70 -4.70 -2.23
CA THR A 72 -15.65 -3.88 -2.98
C THR A 72 -15.33 -2.41 -2.78
N ALA A 73 -15.85 -1.56 -3.68
CA ALA A 73 -15.91 -0.13 -3.41
C ALA A 73 -16.87 0.13 -2.25
N ILE A 74 -16.39 0.75 -1.18
CA ILE A 74 -17.19 1.23 -0.05
C ILE A 74 -17.26 2.75 -0.14
N GLU A 75 -18.47 3.26 -0.32
CA GLU A 75 -18.73 4.70 -0.26
C GLU A 75 -19.25 5.04 1.13
N HIS A 76 -18.73 6.09 1.76
CA HIS A 76 -19.17 6.47 3.11
C HIS A 76 -20.67 6.79 3.16
N HIS A 77 -21.47 5.86 3.69
CA HIS A 77 -22.87 6.04 4.05
C HIS A 77 -23.03 5.72 5.55
N ASN A 78 -23.41 6.73 6.33
CA ASN A 78 -23.42 6.58 7.79
C ASN A 78 -24.52 5.65 8.31
N ASP A 79 -25.57 5.40 7.53
CA ASP A 79 -26.79 4.77 8.03
C ASP A 79 -27.29 3.58 7.17
N CYS A 80 -26.56 3.20 6.13
CA CYS A 80 -26.91 2.07 5.28
C CYS A 80 -25.92 0.91 5.47
N PRO A 81 -26.39 -0.35 5.42
CA PRO A 81 -25.49 -1.49 5.39
C PRO A 81 -24.73 -1.55 4.06
N TYR A 82 -23.51 -2.06 4.13
CA TYR A 82 -22.68 -2.38 2.97
C TYR A 82 -22.89 -3.82 2.54
N PHE A 83 -22.75 -4.06 1.25
CA PHE A 83 -22.75 -5.39 0.64
C PHE A 83 -21.36 -5.69 0.09
N ILE A 84 -20.74 -6.77 0.57
CA ILE A 84 -19.37 -7.14 0.20
C ILE A 84 -19.29 -8.65 -0.05
N PRO A 85 -18.49 -9.12 -1.03
CA PRO A 85 -18.36 -10.56 -1.26
C PRO A 85 -17.89 -11.29 0.01
N LYS A 86 -18.50 -12.43 0.35
CA LYS A 86 -18.05 -13.27 1.48
C LYS A 86 -16.70 -13.90 1.21
N ASP A 87 -16.46 -14.31 -0.03
CA ASP A 87 -15.21 -14.94 -0.44
C ASP A 87 -14.09 -13.91 -0.51
N ARG A 88 -13.07 -14.09 0.33
CA ARG A 88 -11.85 -13.25 0.38
C ARG A 88 -11.07 -13.21 -0.93
N SER A 89 -11.25 -14.20 -1.80
CA SER A 89 -10.55 -14.29 -3.07
C SER A 89 -11.23 -13.50 -4.19
N ILE A 90 -12.41 -12.92 -3.95
CA ILE A 90 -13.21 -12.26 -4.98
C ILE A 90 -13.37 -10.77 -4.66
N ALA A 91 -13.20 -9.93 -5.68
CA ALA A 91 -13.50 -8.51 -5.66
C ALA A 91 -14.69 -8.20 -6.55
N ARG A 92 -15.53 -7.28 -6.11
CA ARG A 92 -16.60 -6.70 -6.89
C ARG A 92 -16.19 -5.31 -7.38
N ILE A 93 -16.33 -5.08 -8.68
CA ILE A 93 -16.11 -3.79 -9.32
C ILE A 93 -17.42 -3.30 -9.93
N GLY A 94 -17.85 -2.09 -9.54
CA GLY A 94 -19.03 -1.43 -10.11
C GLY A 94 -20.40 -1.92 -9.63
N GLY A 95 -21.43 -1.45 -10.34
CA GLY A 95 -22.84 -1.72 -10.08
C GLY A 95 -23.41 -0.93 -8.89
N LYS A 96 -24.73 -0.73 -8.87
CA LYS A 96 -25.43 -0.08 -7.73
C LYS A 96 -25.19 -0.86 -6.45
N THR A 97 -24.93 -0.18 -5.33
CA THR A 97 -24.73 -0.80 -4.01
C THR A 97 -26.02 -0.87 -3.18
N GLN A 98 -26.99 0.02 -3.43
CA GLN A 98 -28.07 0.30 -2.47
C GLN A 98 -29.38 -0.51 -2.63
N ASN A 99 -29.61 -1.22 -3.73
CA ASN A 99 -30.88 -1.94 -3.98
C ASN A 99 -30.67 -3.32 -4.60
N LEU A 100 -29.62 -4.02 -4.21
CA LEU A 100 -29.38 -5.34 -4.76
C LEU A 100 -30.20 -6.37 -4.00
N GLN A 101 -31.12 -7.02 -4.71
CA GLN A 101 -31.72 -8.27 -4.29
C GLN A 101 -30.68 -9.38 -4.39
N TYR A 102 -29.62 -9.33 -3.57
CA TYR A 102 -28.69 -10.45 -3.42
C TYR A 102 -29.24 -11.39 -2.35
N ASP A 103 -30.10 -12.32 -2.77
CA ASP A 103 -30.59 -13.44 -1.96
C ASP A 103 -29.66 -14.67 -2.03
N ASP A 104 -28.52 -14.53 -2.70
CA ASP A 104 -27.71 -15.62 -3.26
C ASP A 104 -26.57 -16.09 -2.34
N GLY A 105 -26.48 -15.60 -1.10
CA GLY A 105 -25.47 -16.05 -0.14
C GLY A 105 -24.03 -15.68 -0.50
N ILE A 106 -23.80 -15.03 -1.65
CA ILE A 106 -22.49 -14.58 -2.17
C ILE A 106 -21.99 -13.36 -1.38
N PHE A 107 -22.90 -12.45 -1.03
CA PHE A 107 -22.58 -11.21 -0.35
C PHE A 107 -22.90 -11.27 1.15
N ALA A 108 -22.07 -10.63 1.95
CA ALA A 108 -22.35 -10.33 3.35
C ALA A 108 -22.87 -8.89 3.44
N GLN A 109 -23.98 -8.74 4.17
CA GLN A 109 -24.48 -7.44 4.58
C GLN A 109 -23.88 -7.07 5.94
N PHE A 110 -23.27 -5.89 6.08
CA PHE A 110 -22.72 -5.43 7.37
C PHE A 110 -22.76 -3.91 7.53
N TYR A 111 -22.72 -3.43 8.77
CA TYR A 111 -22.54 -2.02 9.11
C TYR A 111 -21.08 -1.77 9.50
N ALA A 112 -20.45 -0.77 8.91
CA ALA A 112 -19.09 -0.39 9.28
C ALA A 112 -19.07 0.21 10.70
N ALA A 113 -18.38 -0.44 11.62
CA ALA A 113 -18.15 0.04 12.97
C ALA A 113 -16.86 0.84 13.04
N ALA A 114 -16.87 1.93 13.82
CA ALA A 114 -15.64 2.63 14.18
C ALA A 114 -14.77 1.73 15.07
N ILE A 115 -13.47 1.69 14.76
CA ILE A 115 -12.52 0.82 15.48
C ILE A 115 -12.35 1.23 16.95
N LYS A 116 -12.49 2.52 17.27
CA LYS A 116 -12.39 3.04 18.64
C LYS A 116 -13.57 2.61 19.53
N ARG A 117 -14.79 2.86 19.07
CA ARG A 117 -16.02 2.64 19.83
C ARG A 117 -17.17 2.30 18.90
N GLN A 118 -17.86 1.20 19.18
CA GLN A 118 -19.08 0.84 18.46
C GLN A 118 -20.23 1.73 18.96
N LEU A 119 -20.96 2.34 18.02
CA LEU A 119 -22.14 3.14 18.34
C LEU A 119 -23.30 2.23 18.79
N SER A 120 -24.08 2.68 19.77
CA SER A 120 -25.22 1.94 20.34
C SER A 120 -26.28 1.57 19.30
N ARG A 121 -26.45 2.40 18.26
CA ARG A 121 -27.36 2.15 17.12
C ARG A 121 -27.07 0.87 16.35
N PHE A 122 -25.86 0.32 16.46
CA PHE A 122 -25.48 -0.93 15.81
C PHE A 122 -25.66 -2.16 16.72
N LYS A 123 -26.30 -2.02 17.89
CA LYS A 123 -26.63 -3.15 18.76
C LYS A 123 -27.58 -4.11 18.03
N GLY A 124 -27.23 -5.40 18.00
CA GLY A 124 -27.99 -6.43 17.29
C GLY A 124 -27.85 -6.39 15.75
N LYS A 125 -27.05 -5.49 15.19
CA LYS A 125 -26.75 -5.45 13.76
C LYS A 125 -25.47 -6.25 13.46
N ASN A 126 -25.37 -6.79 12.25
CA ASN A 126 -24.12 -7.38 11.77
C ASN A 126 -23.10 -6.27 11.54
N VAL A 127 -22.04 -6.22 12.35
CA VAL A 127 -21.01 -5.18 12.30
C VAL A 127 -19.68 -5.73 11.80
N GLY A 128 -18.94 -4.89 11.10
CA GLY A 128 -17.60 -5.19 10.63
C GLY A 128 -16.69 -3.98 10.62
N PHE A 129 -15.39 -4.21 10.47
CA PHE A 129 -14.39 -3.17 10.35
C PHE A 129 -13.90 -3.09 8.91
N VAL A 130 -13.81 -1.89 8.36
CA VAL A 130 -13.36 -1.65 6.99
C VAL A 130 -11.84 -1.53 6.97
N VAL A 131 -11.20 -2.14 5.97
CA VAL A 131 -9.76 -2.04 5.72
C VAL A 131 -9.53 -1.84 4.23
N HIS A 132 -8.76 -0.82 3.83
CA HIS A 132 -8.40 -0.65 2.42
C HIS A 132 -7.66 -1.87 1.87
N ALA A 133 -7.95 -2.27 0.64
CA ALA A 133 -7.37 -3.44 -0.01
C ALA A 133 -5.83 -3.34 -0.05
N HIS A 134 -5.28 -2.22 -0.49
CA HIS A 134 -3.83 -1.98 -0.53
C HIS A 134 -3.20 -1.92 0.85
N CYS A 135 -3.90 -1.43 1.89
CA CYS A 135 -3.42 -1.52 3.27
C CYS A 135 -3.36 -2.98 3.75
N TRP A 136 -4.35 -3.80 3.40
CA TRP A 136 -4.34 -5.22 3.73
C TRP A 136 -3.21 -5.97 3.02
N ALA A 137 -2.96 -5.67 1.75
CA ALA A 137 -1.82 -6.21 1.01
C ALA A 137 -0.48 -5.75 1.61
N LEU A 138 -0.36 -4.47 1.97
CA LEU A 138 0.82 -3.90 2.62
C LEU A 138 1.11 -4.58 3.97
N LEU A 139 0.08 -4.92 4.74
CA LEU A 139 0.21 -5.64 6.02
C LEU A 139 0.99 -6.95 5.86
N ASN A 140 0.84 -7.64 4.72
CA ASN A 140 1.53 -8.91 4.46
C ASN A 140 3.06 -8.78 4.45
N HIS A 141 3.60 -7.59 4.18
CA HIS A 141 5.04 -7.30 4.23
C HIS A 141 5.58 -7.10 5.66
N ILE A 142 4.69 -6.91 6.65
CA ILE A 142 5.05 -6.72 8.06
C ILE A 142 4.71 -7.98 8.87
N ILE A 143 3.57 -8.60 8.59
CA ILE A 143 3.10 -9.83 9.23
C ILE A 143 2.28 -10.65 8.23
N SER A 144 2.52 -11.96 8.18
CA SER A 144 1.77 -12.85 7.29
C SER A 144 0.26 -12.69 7.49
N THR A 145 -0.46 -12.31 6.43
CA THR A 145 -1.92 -12.18 6.48
C THR A 145 -2.58 -13.52 6.77
N THR A 146 -1.98 -14.65 6.36
CA THR A 146 -2.46 -15.99 6.73
C THR A 146 -2.44 -16.23 8.24
N LEU A 147 -1.41 -15.74 8.95
CA LEU A 147 -1.38 -15.79 10.42
C LEU A 147 -2.43 -14.88 11.04
N VAL A 148 -2.57 -13.66 10.51
CA VAL A 148 -3.57 -12.68 10.96
C VAL A 148 -4.97 -13.27 10.81
N GLU A 149 -5.30 -13.86 9.66
CA GLU A 149 -6.61 -14.46 9.40
C GLU A 149 -6.92 -15.63 10.33
N LYS A 150 -5.94 -16.50 10.60
CA LYS A 150 -6.09 -17.59 11.59
C LYS A 150 -6.40 -17.08 13.00
N LYS A 151 -5.95 -15.86 13.34
CA LYS A 151 -6.11 -15.24 14.66
C LYS A 151 -6.80 -13.86 14.55
N ILE A 152 -7.77 -13.73 13.65
CA ILE A 152 -8.32 -12.42 13.26
C ILE A 152 -9.01 -11.69 14.42
N GLU A 153 -9.59 -12.42 15.38
CA GLU A 153 -10.14 -11.82 16.60
C GLU A 153 -9.06 -11.15 17.45
N LYS A 154 -7.91 -11.81 17.61
CA LYS A 154 -6.74 -11.25 18.31
C LYS A 154 -6.24 -10.00 17.60
N PHE A 155 -6.21 -10.03 16.26
CA PHE A 155 -5.83 -8.87 15.45
C PHE A 155 -6.80 -7.69 15.66
N VAL A 156 -8.11 -7.92 15.63
CA VAL A 156 -9.12 -6.89 15.93
C VAL A 156 -8.92 -6.33 17.34
N ARG A 157 -8.63 -7.16 18.35
CA ARG A 157 -8.35 -6.70 19.71
C ARG A 157 -7.09 -5.82 19.78
N ALA A 158 -6.01 -6.24 19.11
CA ALA A 158 -4.76 -5.47 19.05
C ALA A 158 -4.96 -4.11 18.37
N ALA A 159 -5.64 -4.10 17.23
CA ALA A 159 -6.09 -2.90 16.54
C ALA A 159 -6.89 -1.96 17.46
N ARG A 160 -7.93 -2.48 18.11
CA ARG A 160 -8.76 -1.69 19.04
C ARG A 160 -7.99 -1.16 20.24
N LYS A 161 -6.99 -1.89 20.74
CA LYS A 161 -6.09 -1.41 21.80
C LYS A 161 -5.31 -0.19 21.28
N TYR A 162 -4.62 -0.35 20.15
CA TYR A 162 -3.86 0.75 19.53
C TYR A 162 -4.71 2.02 19.32
N TRP A 163 -5.85 1.92 18.63
CA TRP A 163 -6.66 3.10 18.29
C TRP A 163 -7.47 3.70 19.45
N ARG A 164 -7.55 3.03 20.62
CA ARG A 164 -8.10 3.67 21.82
C ARG A 164 -7.17 4.73 22.38
N ASP A 165 -5.88 4.48 22.28
CA ASP A 165 -4.84 5.33 22.88
C ASP A 165 -4.21 6.29 21.86
N HIS A 166 -4.55 6.13 20.58
CA HIS A 166 -4.00 6.93 19.49
C HIS A 166 -5.12 7.67 18.75
N GLU A 167 -4.81 8.87 18.28
CA GLU A 167 -5.66 9.55 17.31
C GLU A 167 -5.76 8.69 16.04
N ALA A 168 -6.97 8.54 15.50
CA ALA A 168 -7.18 7.69 14.33
C ALA A 168 -6.91 8.52 13.07
N TRP A 169 -5.62 8.75 12.81
CA TRP A 169 -5.14 9.55 11.69
C TRP A 169 -5.67 8.95 10.38
N GLY A 170 -6.45 9.73 9.65
CA GLY A 170 -7.08 9.29 8.39
C GLY A 170 -8.19 8.24 8.54
N SER A 171 -8.78 8.04 9.73
CA SER A 171 -10.01 7.23 9.86
C SER A 171 -11.28 7.99 9.49
N ASN A 172 -11.19 9.32 9.46
CA ASN A 172 -12.29 10.21 9.10
C ASN A 172 -12.08 10.69 7.66
N ASP A 173 -12.41 9.84 6.68
CA ASP A 173 -12.47 10.19 5.24
C ASP A 173 -13.70 11.07 4.91
N PHE A 174 -14.27 11.75 5.92
CA PHE A 174 -15.47 12.58 5.78
C PHE A 174 -15.23 13.76 4.81
N SER A 175 -13.97 14.16 4.64
CA SER A 175 -13.54 15.26 3.77
C SER A 175 -13.68 14.95 2.27
N LEU A 176 -13.74 13.69 1.82
CA LEU A 176 -13.86 13.36 0.40
C LEU A 176 -15.21 13.78 -0.22
N ARG A 177 -16.30 13.70 0.57
CA ARG A 177 -17.64 14.15 0.13
C ARG A 177 -17.72 15.67 0.02
N SER A 178 -17.19 16.38 1.01
CA SER A 178 -17.22 17.84 1.03
C SER A 178 -16.31 18.45 -0.04
N TRP A 179 -15.22 17.78 -0.40
CA TRP A 179 -14.24 18.30 -1.35
C TRP A 179 -14.70 18.22 -2.81
N LYS A 180 -15.41 17.15 -3.22
CA LYS A 180 -16.02 17.09 -4.57
C LYS A 180 -16.98 18.26 -4.86
N HIS A 181 -17.42 18.99 -3.83
CA HIS A 181 -18.31 20.14 -3.94
C HIS A 181 -17.66 21.50 -3.76
N ARG A 182 -16.37 21.59 -3.37
CA ARG A 182 -15.68 22.87 -3.17
C ARG A 182 -14.38 22.94 -3.96
N SER A 183 -14.50 23.43 -5.18
CA SER A 183 -13.36 23.89 -5.98
C SER A 183 -12.78 25.16 -5.34
N GLY A 184 -11.71 25.03 -4.56
CA GLY A 184 -10.94 26.19 -4.05
C GLY A 184 -10.08 25.95 -2.81
N ASP A 185 -10.42 24.96 -1.97
CA ASP A 185 -9.72 24.77 -0.69
C ASP A 185 -8.56 23.76 -0.78
N VAL A 186 -7.51 24.02 0.02
CA VAL A 186 -6.30 23.22 0.22
C VAL A 186 -6.64 21.73 0.30
N HIS A 187 -5.95 20.91 -0.48
CA HIS A 187 -6.20 19.46 -0.58
C HIS A 187 -6.17 18.81 0.81
N PRO A 188 -7.29 18.30 1.34
CA PRO A 188 -7.39 17.83 2.74
C PRO A 188 -6.50 16.61 3.02
N GLY A 189 -5.97 15.97 1.98
CA GLY A 189 -4.96 14.93 2.13
C GLY A 189 -3.78 15.38 3.00
N PHE A 190 -3.32 16.62 2.86
CA PHE A 190 -2.13 17.12 3.56
C PHE A 190 -2.31 17.43 5.06
N GLU A 191 -3.52 17.31 5.61
CA GLU A 191 -3.72 17.43 7.07
C GLU A 191 -2.83 16.45 7.85
N TYR A 192 -2.50 15.31 7.24
CA TYR A 192 -1.65 14.28 7.83
C TYR A 192 -0.20 14.31 7.32
N GLY A 193 0.23 15.40 6.67
CA GLY A 193 1.56 15.53 6.07
C GLY A 193 1.81 14.65 4.85
N CYS A 194 0.78 13.99 4.31
CA CYS A 194 0.88 13.10 3.14
C CYS A 194 -0.43 13.06 2.35
N ASP A 195 -0.41 12.88 1.03
CA ASP A 195 -1.65 12.62 0.30
C ASP A 195 -2.19 11.20 0.61
N ILE A 196 -3.18 11.13 1.51
CA ILE A 196 -3.84 9.86 1.90
C ILE A 196 -4.63 9.20 0.77
N TYR A 197 -4.67 9.82 -0.42
CA TYR A 197 -5.25 9.26 -1.65
C TYR A 197 -4.18 8.83 -2.66
N LYS A 198 -2.91 8.75 -2.26
CA LYS A 198 -1.85 8.09 -3.03
C LYS A 198 -1.64 6.67 -2.55
N ASN A 199 -1.50 5.76 -3.51
CA ASN A 199 -1.40 4.33 -3.25
C ASN A 199 -0.16 4.05 -2.39
N PRO A 200 -0.32 3.56 -1.14
CA PRO A 200 0.82 3.30 -0.27
C PRO A 200 1.55 2.00 -0.66
N LEU A 201 0.94 1.13 -1.46
CA LEU A 201 1.57 -0.12 -1.87
C LEU A 201 2.41 0.05 -3.13
N ILE A 202 1.91 0.77 -4.14
CA ILE A 202 2.55 0.90 -5.45
C ILE A 202 3.08 2.33 -5.63
N VAL A 203 4.40 2.48 -5.71
CA VAL A 203 5.07 3.75 -6.01
C VAL A 203 5.91 3.57 -7.28
N PHE A 204 5.43 4.07 -8.41
CA PHE A 204 6.01 3.78 -9.72
C PHE A 204 7.44 4.24 -9.88
N GLU A 205 7.81 5.39 -9.32
CA GLU A 205 9.16 5.93 -9.46
C GLU A 205 10.18 5.06 -8.70
N VAL A 206 9.77 4.43 -7.59
CA VAL A 206 10.57 3.42 -6.90
C VAL A 206 10.76 2.19 -7.79
N GLN A 207 9.67 1.67 -8.39
CA GLN A 207 9.75 0.54 -9.34
C GLN A 207 10.60 0.87 -10.57
N LYS A 208 10.52 2.10 -11.08
CA LYS A 208 11.32 2.58 -12.21
C LYS A 208 12.80 2.67 -11.85
N ALA A 209 13.14 3.16 -10.65
CA ALA A 209 14.51 3.18 -10.15
C ALA A 209 15.08 1.76 -10.04
N ILE A 210 14.30 0.81 -9.51
CA ILE A 210 14.65 -0.61 -9.44
C ILE A 210 14.90 -1.19 -10.84
N GLN A 211 13.96 -1.01 -11.77
CA GLN A 211 14.09 -1.55 -13.12
C GLN A 211 15.33 -0.96 -13.83
N LYS A 212 15.56 0.34 -13.70
CA LYS A 212 16.75 1.00 -14.25
C LYS A 212 18.05 0.42 -13.68
N ALA A 213 18.09 0.08 -12.39
CA ALA A 213 19.26 -0.54 -11.77
C ALA A 213 19.51 -1.98 -12.28
N ILE A 214 18.44 -2.76 -12.48
CA ILE A 214 18.50 -4.09 -13.09
C ILE A 214 19.01 -3.99 -14.54
N ASP A 215 18.43 -3.09 -15.34
CA ASP A 215 18.80 -2.89 -16.75
C ASP A 215 20.23 -2.36 -16.93
N SER A 216 20.72 -1.60 -15.96
CA SER A 216 22.09 -1.08 -15.98
C SER A 216 23.10 -2.18 -15.64
N ALA A 217 22.79 -3.03 -14.66
CA ALA A 217 23.65 -4.14 -14.27
C ALA A 217 23.81 -5.20 -15.38
N THR A 218 22.76 -5.44 -16.19
CA THR A 218 22.86 -6.35 -17.33
C THR A 218 23.76 -5.81 -18.44
N LYS A 219 23.70 -4.49 -18.72
CA LYS A 219 24.56 -3.83 -19.71
C LYS A 219 26.02 -3.75 -19.29
N THR A 220 26.30 -3.55 -18.00
CA THR A 220 27.67 -3.42 -17.50
C THR A 220 28.42 -4.76 -17.54
N LYS A 221 27.72 -5.91 -17.47
CA LYS A 221 28.36 -7.24 -17.65
C LYS A 221 29.03 -7.44 -19.01
N GLU A 222 28.64 -6.68 -20.04
CA GLU A 222 29.24 -6.75 -21.38
C GLU A 222 30.49 -5.87 -21.54
N LYS A 223 30.78 -4.98 -20.58
CA LYS A 223 31.93 -4.06 -20.61
C LYS A 223 32.73 -4.15 -19.31
N CYS A 224 33.51 -5.21 -19.14
CA CYS A 224 34.51 -5.24 -18.08
C CYS A 224 35.91 -5.48 -18.66
N MET A 225 36.54 -4.40 -19.11
CA MET A 225 37.98 -4.25 -19.04
C MET A 225 38.32 -2.84 -18.57
N GLN A 226 39.12 -2.77 -17.51
CA GLN A 226 39.86 -1.61 -16.96
C GLN A 226 39.01 -0.60 -16.16
N SER A 227 39.50 0.02 -15.08
CA SER A 227 40.88 0.34 -14.70
C SER A 227 41.03 0.36 -13.17
N ARG A 228 42.27 0.22 -12.70
CA ARG A 228 42.64 0.17 -11.28
C ARG A 228 42.44 1.52 -10.58
N CYS A 229 41.63 1.46 -9.54
CA CYS A 229 41.71 2.11 -8.23
C CYS A 229 42.29 3.54 -8.15
N SER A 230 41.44 4.45 -7.68
CA SER A 230 41.88 5.60 -6.89
C SER A 230 42.79 5.12 -5.72
N PRO A 231 43.93 5.79 -5.46
CA PRO A 231 44.92 5.38 -4.45
C PRO A 231 44.51 5.65 -3.00
N VAL A 232 43.28 6.12 -2.77
CA VAL A 232 42.80 6.57 -1.46
C VAL A 232 42.35 5.36 -0.62
N PRO A 233 42.83 5.21 0.63
CA PRO A 233 42.32 4.19 1.55
C PRO A 233 40.80 4.29 1.72
N LEU A 234 40.14 3.13 1.88
CA LEU A 234 38.67 3.08 1.98
C LEU A 234 38.13 3.95 3.10
N GLU A 235 38.83 4.02 4.24
CA GLU A 235 38.47 4.82 5.40
C GLU A 235 38.45 6.31 5.04
N VAL A 236 39.45 6.77 4.28
CA VAL A 236 39.54 8.15 3.81
C VAL A 236 38.45 8.44 2.76
N ALA A 237 38.17 7.48 1.87
CA ALA A 237 37.08 7.59 0.90
C ALA A 237 35.72 7.70 1.59
N ILE A 238 35.47 6.89 2.63
CA ILE A 238 34.27 6.97 3.45
C ILE A 238 34.20 8.30 4.19
N MET A 239 35.30 8.78 4.77
CA MET A 239 35.33 10.10 5.41
C MET A 239 34.91 11.20 4.43
N ILE A 240 35.50 11.24 3.23
CA ILE A 240 35.14 12.23 2.19
C ILE A 240 33.67 12.08 1.78
N ALA A 241 33.19 10.85 1.64
CA ALA A 241 31.80 10.57 1.30
C ALA A 241 30.83 11.01 2.40
N GLU A 242 31.18 10.86 3.68
CA GLU A 242 30.37 11.33 4.82
C GLU A 242 30.23 12.85 4.82
N TRP A 243 31.28 13.57 4.41
CA TRP A 243 31.22 15.03 4.22
C TRP A 243 30.40 15.45 3.00
N THR A 244 30.48 14.67 1.92
CA THR A 244 29.77 14.97 0.66
C THR A 244 28.28 14.62 0.73
N CYS A 245 27.93 13.63 1.54
CA CYS A 245 26.57 13.15 1.74
C CYS A 245 26.32 12.97 3.24
N PRO A 246 25.85 13.98 3.97
CA PRO A 246 25.49 13.80 5.37
C PRO A 246 24.31 12.81 5.54
N ILE A 247 23.99 12.45 6.79
CA ILE A 247 22.79 11.64 7.08
C ILE A 247 21.52 12.39 6.67
N ASP A 248 21.45 13.68 7.01
CA ASP A 248 20.39 14.59 6.59
C ASP A 248 20.76 15.25 5.26
N TYR A 249 20.72 14.47 4.18
CA TYR A 249 21.12 14.90 2.85
C TYR A 249 20.01 15.66 2.09
N THR A 250 20.45 16.53 1.19
CA THR A 250 19.62 17.25 0.22
C THR A 250 19.75 16.65 -1.18
N PRO A 251 18.88 17.02 -2.15
CA PRO A 251 19.06 16.62 -3.54
C PRO A 251 20.43 17.02 -4.12
N ALA A 252 20.98 18.14 -3.68
CA ALA A 252 22.31 18.61 -4.09
C ALA A 252 23.41 17.67 -3.59
N ASP A 253 23.32 17.18 -2.35
CA ASP A 253 24.28 16.25 -1.76
C ASP A 253 24.26 14.90 -2.50
N VAL A 254 23.08 14.40 -2.86
CA VAL A 254 22.94 13.17 -3.68
C VAL A 254 23.63 13.37 -5.04
N LYS A 255 23.43 14.52 -5.69
CA LYS A 255 24.08 14.84 -6.96
C LYS A 255 25.60 14.95 -6.81
N ASN A 256 26.08 15.64 -5.78
CA ASN A 256 27.51 15.78 -5.48
C ASN A 256 28.13 14.40 -5.23
N THR A 257 27.44 13.53 -4.50
CA THR A 257 27.87 12.15 -4.24
C THR A 257 27.97 11.33 -5.53
N ARG A 258 27.03 11.48 -6.48
CA ARG A 258 27.15 10.83 -7.79
C ARG A 258 28.39 11.29 -8.56
N ASN A 259 28.62 12.60 -8.60
CA ASN A 259 29.78 13.18 -9.30
C ASN A 259 31.08 12.69 -8.66
N MET A 260 31.13 12.70 -7.34
CA MET A 260 32.22 12.23 -6.50
C MET A 260 32.57 10.76 -6.80
N LEU A 261 31.58 9.87 -6.74
CA LEU A 261 31.77 8.43 -6.99
C LEU A 261 32.16 8.15 -8.45
N SER A 262 31.60 8.89 -9.40
CA SER A 262 31.96 8.79 -10.81
C SER A 262 33.41 9.23 -11.06
N ALA A 263 33.81 10.38 -10.51
CA ALA A 263 35.14 10.95 -10.71
C ALA A 263 36.25 10.06 -10.11
N TRP A 264 36.01 9.47 -8.94
CA TRP A 264 37.00 8.61 -8.28
C TRP A 264 36.79 7.13 -8.53
N GLN A 265 35.74 6.77 -9.27
CA GLN A 265 35.34 5.38 -9.53
C GLN A 265 35.22 4.57 -8.24
N TRP A 266 34.68 5.20 -7.19
CA TRP A 266 34.54 4.59 -5.88
C TRP A 266 33.27 3.76 -5.77
N THR A 267 33.39 2.66 -5.04
CA THR A 267 32.27 1.86 -4.56
C THR A 267 32.29 1.87 -3.04
N LEU A 268 31.23 2.40 -2.43
CA LEU A 268 31.13 2.51 -0.98
C LEU A 268 30.41 1.30 -0.38
N PRO A 269 30.76 0.88 0.85
CA PRO A 269 30.15 -0.26 1.50
C PRO A 269 28.68 -0.03 1.83
N ASP A 270 27.92 -1.12 1.92
CA ASP A 270 26.49 -1.13 2.26
C ASP A 270 26.13 -0.35 3.54
N SER A 271 27.01 -0.38 4.54
CA SER A 271 26.83 0.34 5.81
C SER A 271 26.74 1.85 5.62
N PHE A 272 27.43 2.42 4.62
CA PHE A 272 27.35 3.85 4.29
C PHE A 272 25.93 4.24 3.85
N TRP A 273 25.33 3.40 3.01
CA TRP A 273 24.02 3.67 2.42
C TRP A 273 22.86 3.42 3.37
N LYS A 274 22.91 2.33 4.14
CA LYS A 274 21.86 1.96 5.11
C LYS A 274 21.63 3.00 6.21
N ARG A 275 22.66 3.81 6.51
CA ARG A 275 22.56 4.92 7.46
C ARG A 275 21.81 6.14 6.92
N ARG A 276 21.69 6.26 5.59
CA ARG A 276 21.11 7.41 4.89
C ARG A 276 19.72 7.08 4.34
N LEU A 277 19.57 5.90 3.75
CA LEU A 277 18.30 5.49 3.17
C LEU A 277 17.44 4.75 4.19
N LYS A 278 16.27 5.29 4.48
CA LYS A 278 15.25 4.65 5.30
C LYS A 278 14.60 3.50 4.51
N GLU A 279 15.21 2.30 4.57
CA GLU A 279 14.81 1.14 3.76
C GLU A 279 13.50 0.47 4.23
N ASP A 280 13.00 0.74 5.44
CA ASP A 280 11.76 0.16 5.97
C ASP A 280 10.51 0.58 5.19
N ILE A 281 10.50 1.78 4.60
CA ILE A 281 9.43 2.27 3.71
C ILE A 281 9.59 1.80 2.26
N LEU A 282 10.71 1.16 1.91
CA LEU A 282 11.02 0.66 0.57
C LEU A 282 10.88 -0.86 0.54
N ILE A 283 9.65 -1.33 0.73
CA ILE A 283 9.31 -2.77 0.86
C ILE A 283 9.80 -3.61 -0.32
N GLU A 284 9.92 -3.02 -1.51
CA GLU A 284 10.40 -3.64 -2.73
C GLU A 284 11.86 -4.12 -2.61
N LEU A 285 12.67 -3.44 -1.78
CA LEU A 285 14.08 -3.80 -1.59
C LEU A 285 14.25 -5.17 -0.91
N LYS A 286 13.30 -5.58 -0.07
CA LYS A 286 13.32 -6.90 0.58
C LYS A 286 13.20 -8.02 -0.45
N SER A 287 12.22 -7.92 -1.36
CA SER A 287 12.05 -8.89 -2.44
C SER A 287 13.23 -8.93 -3.40
N LEU A 288 13.91 -7.81 -3.62
CA LEU A 288 15.12 -7.77 -4.47
C LEU A 288 16.29 -8.50 -3.81
N GLY A 289 16.47 -8.37 -2.49
CA GLY A 289 17.51 -9.09 -1.76
C GLY A 289 17.34 -10.62 -1.79
N GLU A 290 16.12 -11.10 -1.96
CA GLU A 290 15.79 -12.54 -2.08
C GLU A 290 15.89 -13.05 -3.52
N SER A 291 16.04 -12.15 -4.50
CA SER A 291 16.06 -12.48 -5.92
C SER A 291 17.49 -12.74 -6.44
N ASN A 292 17.60 -13.51 -7.53
CA ASN A 292 18.87 -13.75 -8.22
C ASN A 292 19.26 -12.63 -9.21
N TYR A 293 18.67 -11.44 -9.11
CA TYR A 293 18.98 -10.34 -10.03
C TYR A 293 20.38 -9.78 -9.75
N SER A 294 21.14 -9.53 -10.82
CA SER A 294 22.32 -8.69 -10.75
C SER A 294 21.85 -7.25 -10.64
N ILE A 295 22.14 -6.57 -9.53
CA ILE A 295 21.67 -5.19 -9.27
C ILE A 295 22.88 -4.33 -8.94
N ASP A 296 22.97 -3.15 -9.56
CA ASP A 296 23.85 -2.09 -9.11
C ASP A 296 23.22 -1.41 -7.88
N TRP A 297 23.52 -1.96 -6.70
CA TRP A 297 22.97 -1.48 -5.44
C TRP A 297 23.35 -0.03 -5.14
N GLN A 298 24.56 0.39 -5.52
CA GLN A 298 25.02 1.76 -5.31
C GLN A 298 24.21 2.74 -6.15
N ALA A 299 24.04 2.46 -7.45
CA ALA A 299 23.22 3.30 -8.32
C ALA A 299 21.75 3.32 -7.87
N LEU A 300 21.20 2.16 -7.47
CA LEU A 300 19.83 2.06 -6.98
C LEU A 300 19.62 2.93 -5.73
N ARG A 301 20.50 2.82 -4.73
CA ARG A 301 20.40 3.61 -3.49
C ARG A 301 20.52 5.10 -3.78
N LEU A 302 21.38 5.53 -4.69
CA LEU A 302 21.48 6.94 -5.10
C LEU A 302 20.22 7.43 -5.83
N ASP A 303 19.58 6.61 -6.66
CA ASP A 303 18.30 6.92 -7.31
C ASP A 303 17.18 7.05 -6.27
N LEU A 304 17.10 6.12 -5.31
CA LEU A 304 16.11 6.16 -4.23
C LEU A 304 16.34 7.32 -3.25
N MET A 305 17.59 7.61 -2.89
CA MET A 305 17.94 8.78 -2.09
C MET A 305 17.51 10.06 -2.80
N GLY A 306 17.77 10.17 -4.11
CA GLY A 306 17.33 11.31 -4.92
C GLY A 306 15.81 11.53 -4.83
N LEU A 307 15.03 10.46 -5.00
CA LEU A 307 13.57 10.49 -4.84
C LEU A 307 13.17 10.95 -3.43
N VAL A 308 13.69 10.34 -2.37
CA VAL A 308 13.30 10.66 -0.98
C VAL A 308 13.71 12.08 -0.58
N SER A 309 14.82 12.61 -1.11
CA SER A 309 15.25 13.98 -0.82
C SER A 309 14.46 15.07 -1.55
N ASP A 310 13.78 14.73 -2.64
CA ASP A 310 12.92 15.67 -3.36
C ASP A 310 11.61 15.84 -2.58
N ARG A 311 11.52 16.90 -1.78
CA ARG A 311 10.35 17.16 -0.94
C ARG A 311 9.08 17.33 -1.76
N GLU A 312 9.15 18.01 -2.91
CA GLU A 312 7.99 18.27 -3.75
C GLU A 312 7.43 16.95 -4.28
N TRP A 313 8.29 16.09 -4.83
CA TRP A 313 7.89 14.77 -5.27
C TRP A 313 7.43 13.89 -4.10
N TYR A 314 8.19 13.84 -3.01
CA TYR A 314 7.96 12.95 -1.89
C TYR A 314 6.58 13.18 -1.26
N PHE A 315 6.20 14.44 -0.99
CA PHE A 315 4.90 14.77 -0.41
C PHE A 315 3.70 14.36 -1.28
N HIS A 316 3.86 14.35 -2.60
CA HIS A 316 2.82 13.97 -3.56
C HIS A 316 2.90 12.51 -3.99
N SER A 317 3.90 11.76 -3.50
CA SER A 317 4.07 10.34 -3.77
C SER A 317 3.24 9.48 -2.81
N GLY A 318 3.21 8.17 -3.07
CA GLY A 318 2.64 7.19 -2.14
C GLY A 318 3.51 6.88 -0.92
N LEU A 319 4.78 7.32 -0.90
CA LEU A 319 5.73 6.95 0.16
C LEU A 319 5.39 7.51 1.55
N PRO A 320 5.05 8.80 1.74
CA PRO A 320 4.70 9.25 3.08
C PRO A 320 3.38 8.63 3.59
N ASN A 321 2.43 8.33 2.70
CA ASN A 321 1.25 7.56 3.09
C ASN A 321 1.63 6.11 3.48
N ARG A 322 2.56 5.48 2.75
CA ARG A 322 3.13 4.18 3.10
C ARG A 322 3.80 4.22 4.47
N GLU A 323 4.66 5.20 4.74
CA GLU A 323 5.33 5.38 6.02
C GLU A 323 4.33 5.46 7.17
N ARG A 324 3.30 6.32 7.01
CA ARG A 324 2.20 6.45 7.96
C ARG A 324 1.51 5.11 8.22
N VAL A 325 1.19 4.37 7.16
CA VAL A 325 0.50 3.07 7.25
C VAL A 325 1.37 2.00 7.92
N LEU A 326 2.64 1.89 7.52
CA LEU A 326 3.59 0.97 8.12
C LEU A 326 3.83 1.27 9.60
N GLY A 327 3.85 2.55 9.99
CA GLY A 327 4.00 2.98 11.38
C GLY A 327 2.94 2.39 12.29
N PHE A 328 1.65 2.62 12.01
CA PHE A 328 0.59 2.07 12.84
C PHE A 328 0.47 0.54 12.72
N MET A 329 0.74 -0.04 11.55
CA MET A 329 0.69 -1.50 11.38
C MET A 329 1.76 -2.22 12.21
N THR A 330 2.94 -1.61 12.34
CA THR A 330 4.02 -2.13 13.19
C THR A 330 3.64 -2.09 14.67
N ALA A 331 3.01 -1.00 15.13
CA ALA A 331 2.50 -0.91 16.49
C ALA A 331 1.35 -1.90 16.79
N ILE A 332 0.46 -2.11 15.81
CA ILE A 332 -0.60 -3.13 15.93
C ILE A 332 -0.01 -4.54 15.95
N LYS A 333 1.00 -4.82 15.11
CA LYS A 333 1.74 -6.09 15.12
C LYS A 333 2.36 -6.37 16.49
N ALA A 334 3.00 -5.39 17.12
CA ALA A 334 3.57 -5.55 18.45
C ALA A 334 2.51 -6.01 19.46
N ASN A 335 1.38 -5.29 19.53
CA ASN A 335 0.23 -5.66 20.36
C ASN A 335 -0.33 -7.07 20.03
N PHE A 336 -0.38 -7.42 18.74
CA PHE A 336 -0.87 -8.72 18.27
C PHE A 336 0.06 -9.88 18.65
N LEU A 337 1.37 -9.66 18.70
CA LEU A 337 2.35 -10.69 19.08
C LEU A 337 2.50 -10.80 20.61
N GLU A 338 2.36 -9.71 21.36
CA GLU A 338 2.44 -9.70 22.83
C GLU A 338 1.27 -10.41 23.53
N THR A 339 0.05 -10.37 22.97
CA THR A 339 -1.13 -11.00 23.60
C THR A 339 -1.15 -12.55 23.47
N SER A 340 0.02 -13.18 23.29
CA SER A 340 0.15 -14.62 23.00
C SER A 340 0.04 -15.50 24.22
#